data_AF-A0A5C1MEZ0-F1
#
_entry.id   AF-A0A5C1MEZ0-F1
#
_cell.length_a   1.000
_cell.length_b   1.000
_cell.length_c   1.000
_cell.angle_alpha   90.00
_cell.angle_beta   90.00
_cell.angle_gamma   90.00
#
_symmetry.space_group_name_H-M   'P 1'
#
loop_
_entity.id
_entity.type
_entity.pdbx_description
1 polymer ?
#
loop_
_entity_poly.entity_id
_entity_poly.type
_entity_poly.pdbx_seq_one_letter_code
_entity_poly.pdbx_strand_id
1 'polypeptide(L)'
;MPALHGRASGPGGPGGHPGGRGPVMACQAPPPVPLSDAVCRYFRVKHRDMVYLKFILEAYEGTNTMSTVDNVAGIIRIAVMPGFVAEMDDLLAELGRRVTMTPVSWEQEGE
;
A
#
# COMPACT_ATOMS: atom_id res chain seq x y z
N MET A 1 27.37 -64.26 45.01
CA MET A 1 26.76 -63.75 46.27
C MET A 1 26.17 -62.36 45.98
N PRO A 2 24.93 -62.08 46.38
CA PRO A 2 23.91 -61.29 45.63
C PRO A 2 23.77 -59.82 46.12
N ALA A 3 23.08 -58.90 45.43
CA ALA A 3 21.62 -58.63 45.50
C ALA A 3 21.17 -57.75 44.30
N LEU A 4 20.10 -58.09 43.55
CA LEU A 4 18.70 -57.60 43.71
C LEU A 4 18.64 -56.16 44.25
N HIS A 5 17.97 -55.16 43.67
CA HIS A 5 16.58 -55.00 43.22
C HIS A 5 16.59 -53.78 42.24
N GLY A 6 15.67 -53.49 41.35
CA GLY A 6 14.26 -53.81 41.22
C GLY A 6 13.75 -53.12 39.95
N ARG A 7 12.86 -53.80 39.25
CA ARG A 7 12.23 -53.36 38.01
C ARG A 7 11.00 -52.53 38.39
N ALA A 8 10.88 -51.31 37.86
CA ALA A 8 9.62 -50.58 37.86
C ALA A 8 9.25 -50.26 36.40
N SER A 9 8.22 -50.97 35.95
CA SER A 9 7.51 -50.75 34.70
C SER A 9 6.44 -49.66 34.91
N GLY A 10 6.24 -48.76 33.95
CA GLY A 10 5.06 -47.89 33.92
C GLY A 10 5.10 -46.86 32.79
N PRO A 11 4.02 -46.68 32.00
CA PRO A 11 4.09 -46.16 30.62
C PRO A 11 3.74 -44.67 30.53
N GLY A 12 4.22 -43.97 29.50
CA GLY A 12 3.80 -42.57 29.30
C GLY A 12 4.26 -41.93 27.99
N GLY A 13 3.47 -42.14 26.94
CA GLY A 13 3.26 -41.13 25.89
C GLY A 13 4.25 -41.08 24.72
N PRO A 14 3.83 -41.41 23.48
CA PRO A 14 4.59 -41.09 22.29
C PRO A 14 4.32 -39.65 21.86
N GLY A 15 5.37 -38.96 21.40
CA GLY A 15 5.25 -37.99 20.31
C GLY A 15 4.86 -36.57 20.69
N GLY A 16 5.74 -35.86 21.40
CA GLY A 16 5.81 -34.40 21.24
C GLY A 16 6.30 -34.10 19.82
N HIS A 17 5.40 -33.81 18.90
CA HIS A 17 5.75 -33.22 17.60
C HIS A 17 6.48 -31.89 17.85
N PRO A 18 7.69 -31.67 17.29
CA PRO A 18 8.30 -30.35 17.30
C PRO A 18 7.56 -29.50 16.26
N GLY A 19 6.38 -29.02 16.64
CA GLY A 19 5.66 -27.96 15.92
C GLY A 19 6.37 -26.64 16.14
N GLY A 20 7.57 -26.51 15.56
CA GLY A 20 8.28 -25.24 15.47
C GLY A 20 7.45 -24.28 14.63
N ARG A 21 6.59 -23.50 15.29
CA ARG A 21 6.14 -22.22 14.74
C ARG A 21 7.37 -21.32 14.72
N GLY A 22 8.16 -21.44 13.66
CA GLY A 22 9.14 -20.42 13.30
C GLY A 22 8.42 -19.06 13.28
N PRO A 23 9.11 -17.97 13.61
CA PRO A 23 8.49 -16.66 13.65
C PRO A 23 7.84 -16.42 12.29
N VAL A 24 6.52 -16.28 12.30
CA VAL A 24 5.79 -15.65 11.20
C VAL A 24 6.52 -14.32 11.01
N MET A 25 7.23 -14.19 9.89
CA MET A 25 7.79 -12.91 9.46
C MET A 25 6.62 -11.94 9.52
N ALA A 26 6.61 -11.08 10.54
CA ALA A 26 5.70 -9.98 10.57
C ALA A 26 5.92 -9.28 9.24
N CYS A 27 4.90 -9.24 8.39
CA CYS A 27 4.85 -8.29 7.30
C CYS A 27 4.88 -6.93 7.98
N GLN A 28 6.09 -6.45 8.25
CA GLN A 28 6.31 -5.16 8.85
C GLN A 28 5.82 -4.21 7.77
N ALA A 29 4.65 -3.62 8.02
CA ALA A 29 4.14 -2.57 7.15
C ALA A 29 5.30 -1.60 6.93
N PRO A 30 5.67 -1.29 5.67
CA PRO A 30 6.78 -0.40 5.42
C PRO A 30 6.56 0.87 6.24
N PRO A 31 7.63 1.47 6.81
CA PRO A 31 7.50 2.70 7.56
C PRO A 31 6.73 3.72 6.70
N PRO A 32 5.79 4.50 7.28
CA PRO A 32 5.03 5.47 6.52
C PRO A 32 6.02 6.40 5.84
N VAL A 33 6.12 6.26 4.52
CA VAL A 33 7.00 7.07 3.68
C VAL A 33 6.48 8.49 3.77
N PRO A 34 7.31 9.48 4.17
CA PRO A 34 6.87 10.86 4.24
C PRO A 34 6.32 11.30 2.88
N LEU A 35 5.18 12.00 2.85
CA LEU A 35 4.64 12.56 1.61
C LEU A 35 5.64 13.49 0.88
N SER A 36 6.70 13.93 1.57
CA SER A 36 7.81 14.72 1.04
C SER A 36 8.51 14.10 -0.17
N ASP A 37 8.54 12.76 -0.25
CA ASP A 37 9.17 12.03 -1.36
C ASP A 37 8.18 11.65 -2.46
N ALA A 38 6.89 11.95 -2.29
CA ALA A 38 5.88 11.56 -3.25
C ALA A 38 6.05 12.29 -4.60
N VAL A 39 5.95 11.53 -5.69
CA VAL A 39 5.99 12.08 -7.05
C VAL A 39 4.65 12.73 -7.36
N CYS A 40 4.63 14.06 -7.44
CA CYS A 40 3.41 14.82 -7.70
C CYS A 40 3.15 14.97 -9.20
N ARG A 41 1.91 14.71 -9.61
CA ARG A 41 1.41 14.93 -10.97
C ARG A 41 0.19 15.83 -10.94
N TYR A 42 0.06 16.70 -11.91
CA TYR A 42 -1.03 17.67 -11.99
C TYR A 42 -1.80 17.51 -13.29
N PHE A 43 -3.11 17.50 -13.16
CA PHE A 43 -4.01 17.35 -14.29
C PHE A 43 -5.15 18.35 -14.21
N ARG A 44 -5.48 18.93 -15.36
CA ARG A 44 -6.77 19.59 -15.55
C ARG A 44 -7.80 18.56 -16.00
N VAL A 45 -8.93 18.54 -15.31
CA VAL A 45 -10.03 17.60 -15.50
C VAL A 45 -11.37 18.33 -15.42
N LYS A 46 -12.41 17.77 -16.05
CA LYS A 46 -13.77 18.32 -15.91
C LYS A 46 -14.29 18.01 -14.51
N HIS A 47 -15.07 18.92 -13.91
CA HIS A 47 -15.57 18.76 -12.54
C HIS A 47 -16.37 17.47 -12.34
N ARG A 48 -17.17 17.08 -13.33
CA ARG A 48 -17.94 15.83 -13.29
C ARG A 48 -17.03 14.59 -13.18
N ASP A 49 -15.83 14.65 -13.75
CA ASP A 49 -14.89 13.55 -13.79
C ASP A 49 -13.97 13.55 -12.56
N MET A 50 -13.85 14.67 -11.83
CA MET A 50 -13.09 14.76 -10.57
C MET A 50 -13.61 13.79 -9.51
N VAL A 51 -14.94 13.70 -9.36
CA VAL A 51 -15.57 12.79 -8.39
C VAL A 51 -15.34 11.33 -8.78
N TYR A 52 -15.43 11.03 -10.08
CA TYR A 52 -15.13 9.69 -10.60
C TYR A 52 -13.67 9.30 -10.36
N LEU A 53 -12.73 10.19 -10.67
CA LEU A 53 -11.30 9.95 -10.44
C LEU A 53 -11.00 9.76 -8.96
N LYS A 54 -11.58 10.60 -8.10
CA LYS A 54 -11.42 10.50 -6.64
C LYS A 54 -11.87 9.13 -6.15
N PHE A 55 -13.05 8.67 -6.58
CA PHE A 55 -13.57 7.36 -6.21
C PHE A 55 -12.63 6.21 -6.61
N ILE A 56 -12.10 6.23 -7.83
CA ILE A 56 -11.18 5.17 -8.27
C ILE A 56 -9.87 5.24 -7.52
N LEU A 57 -9.27 6.43 -7.38
CA LEU A 57 -7.96 6.59 -6.75
C LEU A 57 -7.98 6.27 -5.25
N GLU A 58 -9.06 6.60 -4.55
CA GLU A 58 -9.27 6.24 -3.13
C GLU A 58 -9.39 4.73 -2.92
N ALA A 59 -9.83 3.97 -3.93
CA ALA A 59 -9.85 2.50 -3.84
C ALA A 59 -8.43 1.89 -3.83
N TYR A 60 -7.40 2.64 -4.23
CA TYR A 60 -5.99 2.25 -4.18
C TYR A 60 -5.29 2.89 -2.97
N GLU A 61 -5.82 2.66 -1.76
CA GLU A 61 -5.26 3.21 -0.52
C GLU A 61 -3.75 2.91 -0.38
N GLY A 62 -3.00 3.89 0.15
CA GLY A 62 -1.56 3.76 0.42
C GLY A 62 -0.64 3.84 -0.80
N THR A 63 -1.18 3.94 -2.02
CA THR A 63 -0.39 4.10 -3.26
C THR A 63 -0.33 5.54 -3.75
N ASN A 64 -1.39 6.30 -3.51
CA ASN A 64 -1.53 7.67 -3.97
C ASN A 64 -2.48 8.48 -3.08
N THR A 65 -2.42 9.80 -3.21
CA THR A 65 -3.39 10.73 -2.64
C THR A 65 -3.83 11.74 -3.70
N MET A 66 -5.14 11.90 -3.90
CA MET A 66 -5.72 12.92 -4.75
C MET A 66 -6.17 14.14 -3.93
N SER A 67 -5.84 15.34 -4.42
CA SER A 67 -6.29 16.61 -3.84
C SER A 67 -6.64 17.60 -4.95
N THR A 68 -7.55 18.53 -4.69
CA THR A 68 -7.86 19.62 -5.62
C THR A 68 -7.00 20.82 -5.27
N VAL A 69 -6.25 21.34 -6.23
CA VAL A 69 -5.40 22.54 -6.01
C VAL A 69 -6.04 23.80 -6.57
N ASP A 70 -6.87 23.68 -7.62
CA ASP A 70 -7.71 24.76 -8.10
C ASP A 70 -9.08 24.19 -8.50
N ASN A 71 -10.11 24.49 -7.72
CA ASN A 71 -11.46 24.02 -7.98
C ASN A 71 -12.13 24.76 -9.15
N VAL A 72 -11.75 26.00 -9.45
CA VAL A 72 -12.35 26.79 -10.53
C VAL A 72 -11.80 26.34 -11.87
N ALA A 73 -10.49 26.11 -11.95
CA ALA A 73 -9.82 25.61 -13.15
C ALA A 73 -9.94 24.09 -13.33
N GLY A 74 -10.42 23.36 -12.32
CA GLY A 74 -10.54 21.91 -12.32
C GLY A 74 -9.17 21.21 -12.29
N ILE A 75 -8.22 21.75 -11.51
CA ILE A 75 -6.85 21.23 -11.41
C ILE A 75 -6.72 20.38 -10.15
N ILE A 76 -6.25 19.16 -10.36
CA ILE A 76 -6.03 18.16 -9.32
C ILE A 76 -4.55 17.83 -9.22
N ARG A 77 -4.11 17.53 -8.00
CA ARG A 77 -2.80 16.96 -7.69
C ARG A 77 -2.98 15.50 -7.29
N ILE A 78 -2.22 14.63 -7.93
CA ILE A 78 -2.08 13.23 -7.55
C ILE A 78 -0.65 13.06 -7.04
N ALA A 79 -0.51 12.84 -5.74
CA ALA A 79 0.75 12.50 -5.11
C ALA A 79 0.90 10.98 -5.12
N VAL A 80 1.93 10.46 -5.79
CA VAL A 80 2.16 9.02 -5.95
C VAL A 80 3.34 8.58 -5.09
N MET A 81 3.17 7.48 -4.36
CA MET A 81 4.23 6.92 -3.55
C MET A 81 5.37 6.39 -4.45
N PRO A 82 6.66 6.64 -4.14
CA PRO A 82 7.79 6.31 -5.04
C PRO A 82 7.85 4.85 -5.50
N GLY A 83 7.43 3.90 -4.66
CA GLY A 83 7.39 2.47 -5.01
C GLY A 83 6.27 2.08 -5.97
N PHE A 84 5.31 2.96 -6.25
CA PHE A 84 4.09 2.68 -7.00
C PHE A 84 3.97 3.51 -8.28
N VAL A 85 5.02 4.25 -8.66
CA VAL A 85 4.97 5.16 -9.82
C VAL A 85 4.60 4.45 -11.11
N ALA A 86 5.22 3.30 -11.40
CA ALA A 86 4.92 2.54 -12.61
C ALA A 86 3.48 2.02 -12.64
N GLU A 87 3.01 1.43 -11.53
CA GLU A 87 1.64 0.93 -11.41
C GLU A 87 0.61 2.05 -11.54
N MET A 88 0.91 3.21 -10.97
CA MET A 88 0.07 4.39 -11.11
C MET A 88 0.10 4.98 -12.51
N ASP A 89 1.22 4.90 -13.23
CA ASP A 89 1.29 5.36 -14.61
C ASP A 89 0.41 4.52 -15.53
N ASP A 90 0.42 3.20 -15.34
CA ASP A 90 -0.46 2.29 -16.08
C ASP A 90 -1.94 2.56 -15.76
N LEU A 91 -2.28 2.76 -14.47
CA LEU A 91 -3.64 3.10 -14.05
C LEU A 91 -4.11 4.43 -14.63
N LEU A 92 -3.28 5.47 -14.56
CA LEU A 92 -3.59 6.80 -15.09
C LEU A 92 -3.72 6.77 -16.63
N ALA A 93 -2.90 5.98 -17.32
CA ALA A 93 -3.01 5.80 -18.76
C ALA A 93 -4.36 5.16 -19.14
N GLU A 94 -4.79 4.12 -18.44
CA GLU A 94 -6.09 3.48 -18.68
C GLU A 94 -7.26 4.40 -18.33
N LEU A 95 -7.18 5.12 -17.20
CA LEU A 95 -8.19 6.11 -16.82
C LEU A 95 -8.30 7.26 -17.84
N GLY A 96 -7.17 7.69 -18.40
CA GLY A 96 -7.10 8.70 -19.46
C GLY A 96 -7.86 8.33 -20.74
N ARG A 97 -8.16 7.04 -20.95
CA ARG A 97 -9.00 6.58 -22.07
C ARG A 97 -10.49 6.83 -21.84
N ARG A 98 -10.91 6.99 -20.58
CA ARG A 98 -12.32 7.18 -20.18
C ARG A 98 -12.59 8.61 -19.75
N VAL A 99 -11.59 9.27 -19.18
CA VAL A 99 -11.64 10.63 -18.65
C VAL A 99 -10.62 11.50 -19.37
N THR A 100 -11.04 12.69 -19.80
CA THR A 100 -10.10 13.66 -20.37
C THR A 100 -9.25 14.27 -19.26
N MET A 101 -8.01 13.80 -19.14
CA MET A 101 -6.99 14.32 -18.22
C MET A 101 -5.92 15.04 -19.03
N THR A 102 -5.79 16.36 -18.85
CA THR A 102 -4.74 17.13 -19.52
C THR A 102 -3.62 17.42 -18.53
N PRO A 103 -2.38 16.95 -18.76
CA PRO A 103 -1.24 17.30 -17.91
C PRO A 103 -1.05 18.82 -17.88
N VAL A 104 -0.78 19.37 -16.71
CA VAL A 104 -0.45 20.79 -16.54
C VAL A 104 0.80 20.94 -15.69
N SER A 105 1.63 21.94 -15.99
CA SER A 105 2.67 22.39 -15.08
C SER A 105 2.01 23.20 -13.97
N TRP A 106 2.24 22.81 -12.72
CA TRP A 106 1.78 23.54 -11.55
C TRP A 106 3.00 23.83 -10.67
N GLU A 107 3.43 25.08 -10.68
CA GLU A 107 4.45 25.57 -9.76
C GLU A 107 3.70 26.07 -8.52
N GLN A 108 3.93 25.44 -7.36
CA GLN A 108 3.45 26.03 -6.11
C GLN A 108 4.22 27.33 -5.89
N GLU A 109 3.57 28.49 -6.02
CA GLU A 109 3.97 29.62 -5.19
C GLU A 109 3.69 29.20 -3.75
N GLY A 110 4.76 28.86 -3.04
CA GLY A 110 4.69 28.49 -1.63
C GLY A 110 4.12 29.64 -0.83
N GLU A 111 3.17 29.32 0.04
CA GLU A 111 2.76 30.17 1.15
C GLU A 111 3.60 29.83 2.39
#